data_AF-A0A0V8IUQ6-F1
#
_entry.id   AF-A0A0V8IUQ6-F1
#
_cell.length_a   1.000
_cell.length_b   1.000
_cell.length_c   1.000
_cell.angle_alpha   90.00
_cell.angle_beta   90.00
_cell.angle_gamma   90.00
#
_symmetry.space_group_name_H-M   'P 1'
#
loop_
_entity.id
_entity.type
_entity.pdbx_description
1 polymer ?
#
loop_
_entity_poly.entity_id
_entity_poly.type
_entity_poly.pdbx_seq_one_letter_code
_entity_poly.pdbx_strand_id
1 'polypeptide(L)'
;MRKTWIPCLFCFLLLALSGCAQNEAQGSSPQNMDYDATKKMLVDILKTDDGKKAITDVLSDEKMKEQLLLDQALIKQTIEKELLSPKGEKFWQQAFKDPKFAAAYAKSMKTEHEKLMKGLMKDPAYQQLMMNILKSPEMGKEVLDLSNSPQYRKEVKKIMMETFDSPLVRAQLSEMLQKAAHDEIDQSASKKGSQGQQQQGQQQGGGQQ
;
A
#
# COMPACT_ATOMS: atom_id res chain seq x y z
N MET A 1 -71.78 67.72 -60.41
CA MET A 1 -72.38 66.43 -59.99
C MET A 1 -71.32 65.56 -59.31
N ARG A 2 -71.60 65.15 -58.07
CA ARG A 2 -71.27 63.85 -57.46
C ARG A 2 -69.79 63.40 -57.43
N LYS A 3 -69.05 63.68 -56.34
CA LYS A 3 -68.18 62.69 -55.63
C LYS A 3 -67.48 63.17 -54.34
N THR A 4 -68.15 63.92 -53.46
CA THR A 4 -67.63 64.20 -52.09
C THR A 4 -68.37 63.42 -50.99
N TRP A 5 -69.18 62.42 -51.37
CA TRP A 5 -70.04 61.63 -50.47
C TRP A 5 -69.50 60.21 -50.22
N ILE A 6 -68.18 60.09 -50.07
CA ILE A 6 -67.47 58.84 -49.73
C ILE A 6 -66.70 58.96 -48.40
N PRO A 7 -66.12 60.10 -47.97
CA PRO A 7 -65.42 60.17 -46.69
C PRO A 7 -66.36 60.28 -45.48
N CYS A 8 -67.61 60.75 -45.64
CA CYS A 8 -68.58 60.81 -44.53
C CYS A 8 -69.18 59.45 -44.16
N LEU A 9 -69.24 58.49 -45.08
CA LEU A 9 -69.81 57.16 -44.82
C LEU A 9 -68.83 56.27 -44.03
N PHE A 10 -67.53 56.51 -44.17
CA PHE A 10 -66.48 55.76 -43.46
C PHE A 10 -66.30 56.23 -42.00
N CYS A 11 -66.56 57.51 -41.71
CA CYS A 11 -66.59 58.03 -40.34
C CYS A 11 -67.78 57.52 -39.51
N PHE A 12 -68.92 57.24 -40.15
CA PHE A 12 -70.11 56.75 -39.44
C PHE A 12 -70.00 55.27 -39.03
N LEU A 13 -69.18 54.47 -39.73
CA LEU A 13 -68.98 53.05 -39.45
C LEU A 13 -68.05 52.80 -38.23
N LEU A 14 -67.19 53.76 -37.88
CA LEU A 14 -66.30 53.68 -36.71
C LEU A 14 -66.99 54.06 -35.39
N LEU A 15 -68.12 54.78 -35.45
CA LEU A 15 -68.92 55.19 -34.28
C LEU A 15 -69.94 54.13 -33.83
N ALA A 16 -70.23 53.12 -34.65
CA ALA A 16 -71.21 52.07 -34.33
C ALA A 16 -70.66 50.90 -33.49
N LEU A 17 -69.34 50.86 -33.22
CA LEU A 17 -68.69 49.82 -32.40
C LEU A 17 -68.42 50.24 -30.95
N SER A 18 -68.77 51.47 -30.56
CA SER A 18 -68.64 52.00 -29.18
C SER A 18 -69.98 52.04 -28.45
N GLY A 19 -70.83 51.04 -28.66
CA GLY A 19 -72.13 50.87 -28.01
C GLY A 19 -72.15 49.71 -27.02
N CYS A 20 -71.50 49.87 -25.86
CA CYS A 20 -71.85 49.24 -24.58
C CYS A 20 -70.91 49.76 -23.50
N ALA A 21 -71.20 50.95 -22.98
CA ALA A 21 -70.60 51.46 -21.76
C ALA A 21 -71.68 52.17 -20.95
N GLN A 22 -72.30 51.43 -20.00
CA GLN A 22 -72.65 51.91 -18.66
C GLN A 22 -73.22 50.74 -17.82
N ASN A 23 -72.42 50.13 -16.94
CA ASN A 23 -72.66 50.22 -15.50
C ASN A 23 -71.44 49.72 -14.70
N GLU A 24 -71.27 50.33 -13.54
CA GLU A 24 -70.10 50.37 -12.67
C GLU A 24 -69.68 49.01 -12.08
N ALA A 25 -68.39 48.68 -12.12
CA ALA A 25 -67.60 48.18 -10.98
C ALA A 25 -66.10 48.05 -11.33
N GLN A 26 -65.31 48.91 -10.68
CA GLN A 26 -64.01 48.58 -10.08
C GLN A 26 -62.82 48.19 -11.00
N GLY A 27 -61.99 49.21 -11.29
CA GLY A 27 -60.57 49.24 -10.89
C GLY A 27 -59.59 48.15 -11.38
N SER A 28 -58.54 48.64 -12.07
CA SER A 28 -57.18 48.07 -12.19
C SER A 28 -56.97 46.91 -13.20
N SER A 29 -55.97 47.13 -14.05
CA SER A 29 -55.47 46.26 -15.11
C SER A 29 -55.15 44.82 -14.64
N PRO A 30 -55.64 43.75 -15.32
CA PRO A 30 -55.65 42.39 -14.78
C PRO A 30 -54.39 41.53 -15.05
N GLN A 31 -53.30 42.07 -15.59
CA GLN A 31 -52.23 41.20 -16.14
C GLN A 31 -51.07 40.86 -15.19
N ASN A 32 -50.85 41.62 -14.11
CA ASN A 32 -49.75 41.37 -13.16
C ASN A 32 -50.19 40.66 -11.86
N MET A 33 -51.45 40.79 -11.43
CA MET A 33 -51.94 40.05 -10.25
C MET A 33 -52.12 38.55 -10.54
N ASP A 34 -52.43 38.19 -11.78
CA ASP A 34 -52.63 36.79 -12.16
C ASP A 34 -51.31 36.02 -12.24
N TYR A 35 -50.20 36.68 -12.59
CA TYR A 35 -48.89 36.04 -12.66
C TYR A 35 -48.34 35.68 -11.28
N ASP A 36 -48.44 36.59 -10.31
CA ASP A 36 -48.02 36.34 -8.93
C ASP A 36 -48.91 35.30 -8.23
N ALA A 37 -50.23 35.32 -8.50
CA ALA A 37 -51.16 34.30 -8.03
C ALA A 37 -50.86 32.92 -8.65
N THR A 38 -50.63 32.85 -9.97
CA THR A 38 -50.27 31.61 -10.68
C THR A 38 -48.91 31.08 -10.24
N LYS A 39 -47.92 31.94 -10.00
CA LYS A 39 -46.61 31.56 -9.45
C LYS A 39 -46.75 30.97 -8.06
N LYS A 40 -47.55 31.58 -7.18
CA LYS A 40 -47.80 31.08 -5.83
C LYS A 40 -48.51 29.72 -5.87
N MET A 41 -49.52 29.59 -6.72
CA MET A 41 -50.22 28.33 -6.97
C MET A 41 -49.27 27.23 -7.47
N LEU A 42 -48.38 27.53 -8.43
CA LEU A 42 -47.40 26.57 -8.94
C LEU A 42 -46.39 26.15 -7.86
N VAL A 43 -45.89 27.09 -7.07
CA VAL A 43 -44.99 26.80 -5.95
C VAL A 43 -45.68 25.93 -4.89
N ASP A 44 -46.97 26.18 -4.63
CA ASP A 44 -47.75 25.40 -3.68
C ASP A 44 -48.03 23.98 -4.21
N ILE A 45 -48.31 23.81 -5.51
CA ILE A 45 -48.42 22.49 -6.19
C ILE A 45 -47.09 21.72 -6.17
N LEU A 46 -45.95 22.40 -6.30
CA LEU A 46 -44.64 21.72 -6.18
C LEU A 46 -44.33 21.31 -4.74
N LYS A 47 -44.91 21.99 -3.75
CA LYS A 47 -44.70 21.70 -2.33
C LYS A 47 -45.68 20.68 -1.76
N THR A 48 -46.84 20.48 -2.38
CA THR A 48 -47.79 19.44 -1.97
C THR A 48 -47.20 18.05 -2.13
N ASP A 49 -47.76 17.11 -1.39
CA ASP A 49 -47.29 15.72 -1.39
C ASP A 49 -47.41 15.07 -2.77
N ASP A 50 -48.43 15.46 -3.55
CA ASP A 50 -48.60 14.97 -4.92
C ASP A 50 -47.55 15.53 -5.88
N GLY A 51 -47.13 16.79 -5.74
CA GLY A 51 -46.03 17.37 -6.52
C GLY A 51 -44.69 16.71 -6.19
N LYS A 52 -44.41 16.47 -4.90
CA LYS A 52 -43.21 15.74 -4.46
C LYS A 52 -43.21 14.31 -4.96
N LYS A 53 -44.34 13.61 -4.91
CA LYS A 53 -44.50 12.25 -5.45
C LYS A 53 -44.26 12.22 -6.95
N ALA A 54 -44.92 13.11 -7.70
CA ALA A 54 -44.75 13.17 -9.15
C ALA A 54 -43.28 13.43 -9.57
N ILE A 55 -42.58 14.34 -8.87
CA ILE A 55 -41.15 14.56 -9.10
C ILE A 55 -40.33 13.33 -8.71
N THR A 56 -40.66 12.67 -7.58
CA THR A 56 -39.97 11.45 -7.14
C THR A 56 -40.16 10.31 -8.13
N ASP A 57 -41.36 10.15 -8.69
CA ASP A 57 -41.67 9.12 -9.68
C ASP A 57 -40.89 9.36 -10.98
N VAL A 58 -40.83 10.61 -11.44
CA VAL A 58 -40.04 11.01 -12.61
C VAL A 58 -38.53 10.84 -12.35
N LEU A 59 -38.04 11.21 -11.17
CA LEU A 59 -36.63 11.00 -10.78
C LEU A 59 -36.30 9.53 -10.49
N SER A 60 -37.31 8.70 -10.25
CA SER A 60 -37.14 7.26 -10.06
C SER A 60 -37.04 6.51 -11.40
N ASP A 61 -37.44 7.13 -12.51
CA ASP A 61 -37.23 6.61 -13.86
C ASP A 61 -35.72 6.52 -14.16
N GLU A 62 -35.27 5.34 -14.57
CA GLU A 62 -33.87 5.06 -14.86
C GLU A 62 -33.30 6.00 -15.94
N LYS A 63 -34.09 6.38 -16.95
CA LYS A 63 -33.64 7.32 -17.99
C LYS A 63 -33.42 8.72 -17.44
N MET A 64 -34.24 9.15 -16.48
CA MET A 64 -34.08 10.44 -15.83
C MET A 64 -32.91 10.45 -14.84
N LYS A 65 -32.67 9.34 -14.11
CA LYS A 65 -31.46 9.19 -13.27
C LYS A 65 -30.19 9.28 -14.09
N GLU A 66 -30.14 8.57 -15.21
CA GLU A 66 -29.00 8.62 -16.14
C GLU A 66 -28.75 10.04 -16.66
N GLN A 67 -29.81 10.78 -16.99
CA GLN A 67 -29.72 12.17 -17.45
C GLN A 67 -29.34 13.17 -16.34
N LEU A 68 -29.71 12.89 -15.08
CA LEU A 68 -29.32 13.72 -13.93
C LEU A 68 -27.84 13.51 -13.55
N LEU A 69 -27.29 12.31 -13.81
CA LEU A 69 -25.89 11.96 -13.58
C LEU A 69 -24.92 12.46 -14.67
N LEU A 70 -25.35 13.39 -15.54
CA LEU A 70 -24.54 13.84 -16.68
C LEU A 70 -23.45 14.86 -16.34
N ASP A 71 -23.42 15.43 -15.13
CA ASP A 71 -22.30 16.28 -14.73
C ASP A 71 -21.08 15.43 -14.32
N GLN A 72 -20.40 14.92 -15.34
CA GLN A 72 -19.15 14.16 -15.24
C GLN A 72 -18.08 14.93 -14.44
N ALA A 73 -18.06 16.26 -14.53
CA ALA A 73 -17.09 17.09 -13.81
C ALA A 73 -17.40 17.11 -12.32
N LEU A 74 -18.66 17.32 -11.94
CA LEU A 74 -19.09 17.24 -10.54
C LEU A 74 -18.92 15.83 -9.96
N ILE A 75 -19.25 14.78 -10.72
CA ILE A 75 -19.06 13.39 -10.28
C ILE A 75 -17.58 13.09 -10.06
N LYS A 76 -16.71 13.42 -11.03
CA LYS A 76 -15.27 13.23 -10.90
C LYS A 76 -14.71 14.00 -9.70
N GLN A 77 -15.06 15.27 -9.55
CA GLN A 77 -14.61 16.11 -8.44
C GLN A 77 -15.10 15.56 -7.09
N THR A 78 -16.33 15.05 -7.03
CA THR A 78 -16.89 14.46 -5.81
C THR A 78 -16.19 13.15 -5.47
N ILE A 79 -15.95 12.28 -6.45
CA ILE A 79 -15.21 11.03 -6.26
C ILE A 79 -13.79 11.32 -5.79
N GLU A 80 -13.06 12.22 -6.46
CA GLU A 80 -11.71 12.62 -6.06
C GLU A 80 -11.71 13.19 -4.65
N LYS A 81 -12.63 14.12 -4.36
CA LYS A 81 -12.73 14.75 -3.04
C LYS A 81 -13.04 13.73 -1.95
N GLU A 82 -14.00 12.83 -2.15
CA GLU A 82 -14.37 11.85 -1.12
C GLU A 82 -13.31 10.76 -0.97
N LEU A 83 -12.72 10.24 -2.06
CA LEU A 83 -11.67 9.22 -2.00
C LEU A 83 -10.34 9.75 -1.45
N LEU A 84 -9.98 11.01 -1.73
CA LEU A 84 -8.77 11.65 -1.20
C LEU A 84 -8.98 12.28 0.18
N SER A 85 -10.21 12.28 0.70
CA SER A 85 -10.50 12.81 2.03
C SER A 85 -10.12 11.80 3.14
N PRO A 86 -10.07 12.26 4.41
CA PRO A 86 -9.98 11.37 5.57
C PRO A 86 -11.12 10.34 5.65
N LYS A 87 -12.28 10.60 5.01
CA LYS A 87 -13.36 9.60 4.93
C LYS A 87 -13.00 8.48 3.96
N GLY A 88 -12.40 8.81 2.82
CA GLY A 88 -11.88 7.84 1.85
C GLY A 88 -10.77 6.97 2.46
N GLU A 89 -9.84 7.57 3.20
CA GLU A 89 -8.82 6.81 3.94
C GLU A 89 -9.47 5.82 4.93
N LYS A 90 -10.43 6.27 5.74
CA LYS A 90 -11.18 5.40 6.66
C LYS A 90 -11.95 4.30 5.92
N PHE A 91 -12.54 4.62 4.76
CA PHE A 91 -13.21 3.63 3.93
C PHE A 91 -12.24 2.52 3.52
N TRP A 92 -11.07 2.86 2.98
CA TRP A 92 -10.05 1.87 2.60
C TRP A 92 -9.57 1.07 3.81
N GLN A 93 -9.28 1.71 4.94
CA GLN A 93 -8.87 1.03 6.17
C GLN A 93 -9.91 0.00 6.65
N GLN A 94 -11.21 0.30 6.52
CA GLN A 94 -12.26 -0.65 6.89
C GLN A 94 -12.46 -1.73 5.82
N ALA A 95 -12.40 -1.36 4.54
CA ALA A 95 -12.53 -2.31 3.43
C ALA A 95 -11.42 -3.36 3.47
N PHE A 96 -10.17 -2.98 3.76
CA PHE A 96 -9.06 -3.92 3.91
C PHE A 96 -9.15 -4.85 5.12
N LYS A 97 -10.05 -4.59 6.09
CA LYS A 97 -10.33 -5.54 7.17
C LYS A 97 -11.26 -6.67 6.75
N ASP A 98 -12.02 -6.51 5.67
CA ASP A 98 -12.81 -7.60 5.10
C ASP A 98 -11.87 -8.57 4.34
N PRO A 99 -11.73 -9.83 4.78
CA PRO A 99 -10.87 -10.80 4.12
C PRO A 99 -11.25 -11.05 2.65
N LYS A 100 -12.55 -10.96 2.30
CA LYS A 100 -13.00 -11.17 0.91
C LYS A 100 -12.53 -10.04 0.01
N PHE A 101 -12.67 -8.80 0.48
CA PHE A 101 -12.18 -7.62 -0.21
C PHE A 101 -10.65 -7.65 -0.34
N ALA A 102 -9.93 -7.88 0.76
CA ALA A 102 -8.47 -7.95 0.76
C ALA A 102 -7.94 -9.06 -0.16
N ALA A 103 -8.58 -10.24 -0.17
CA ALA A 103 -8.20 -11.33 -1.05
C ALA A 103 -8.44 -11.01 -2.54
N ALA A 104 -9.58 -10.40 -2.86
CA ALA A 104 -9.89 -9.98 -4.22
C ALA A 104 -8.90 -8.91 -4.72
N TYR A 105 -8.59 -7.93 -3.86
CA TYR A 105 -7.61 -6.88 -4.15
C TYR A 105 -6.18 -7.44 -4.30
N ALA A 106 -5.75 -8.31 -3.39
CA ALA A 106 -4.44 -8.95 -3.50
C ALA A 106 -4.33 -9.81 -4.78
N LYS A 107 -5.42 -10.50 -5.16
CA LYS A 107 -5.46 -11.31 -6.37
C LYS A 107 -5.38 -10.47 -7.63
N SER A 108 -6.07 -9.32 -7.69
CA SER A 108 -5.97 -8.42 -8.84
C SER A 108 -4.58 -7.80 -8.97
N MET A 109 -3.91 -7.53 -7.85
CA MET A 109 -2.56 -6.94 -7.83
C MET A 109 -1.42 -7.94 -7.97
N LYS A 110 -1.70 -9.25 -7.95
CA LYS A 110 -0.68 -10.31 -7.87
C LYS A 110 0.43 -10.15 -8.91
N THR A 111 0.07 -9.97 -10.18
CA THR A 111 1.03 -9.92 -11.29
C THR A 111 1.98 -8.72 -11.18
N GLU A 112 1.43 -7.53 -10.96
CA GLU A 112 2.25 -6.31 -10.83
C GLU A 112 3.05 -6.31 -9.52
N HIS A 113 2.48 -6.86 -8.44
CA HIS A 113 3.19 -7.00 -7.17
C HIS A 113 4.36 -7.98 -7.28
N GLU A 114 4.20 -9.12 -7.97
CA GLU A 114 5.29 -10.06 -8.24
C GLU A 114 6.39 -9.42 -9.08
N LYS A 115 6.01 -8.66 -10.12
CA LYS A 115 6.94 -7.93 -10.96
C LYS A 115 7.71 -6.87 -10.17
N LEU A 116 7.03 -6.12 -9.30
CA LEU A 116 7.65 -5.17 -8.38
C LEU A 116 8.65 -5.87 -7.47
N MET A 117 8.26 -6.96 -6.81
CA MET A 117 9.16 -7.70 -5.91
C MET A 117 10.39 -8.26 -6.64
N LYS A 118 10.21 -8.80 -7.85
CA LYS A 118 11.32 -9.24 -8.71
C LYS A 118 12.24 -8.08 -9.14
N GLY A 119 11.67 -6.90 -9.36
CA GLY A 119 12.43 -5.67 -9.63
C GLY A 119 13.23 -5.24 -8.40
N LEU A 120 12.59 -5.16 -7.24
CA LEU A 120 13.21 -4.78 -5.97
C LEU A 120 14.34 -5.74 -5.58
N MET A 121 14.23 -7.04 -5.84
CA MET A 121 15.34 -7.97 -5.58
C MET A 121 16.63 -7.64 -6.35
N LYS A 122 16.55 -6.86 -7.44
CA LYS A 122 17.71 -6.38 -8.22
C LYS A 122 18.17 -4.99 -7.79
N ASP A 123 17.40 -4.31 -6.95
CA ASP A 123 17.73 -2.99 -6.44
C ASP A 123 18.75 -3.09 -5.28
N PRO A 124 19.88 -2.36 -5.32
CA PRO A 124 20.91 -2.44 -4.28
C PRO A 124 20.42 -2.04 -2.87
N ALA A 125 19.52 -1.06 -2.76
CA ALA A 125 19.01 -0.62 -1.46
C ALA A 125 18.10 -1.70 -0.85
N TYR A 126 17.23 -2.31 -1.66
CA TYR A 126 16.40 -3.42 -1.22
C TYR A 126 17.23 -4.67 -0.88
N GLN A 127 18.28 -4.96 -1.66
CA GLN A 127 19.22 -6.03 -1.35
C GLN A 127 19.92 -5.81 -0.01
N GLN A 128 20.30 -4.57 0.31
CA GLN A 128 20.90 -4.25 1.60
C GLN A 128 19.93 -4.50 2.76
N LEU A 129 18.65 -4.14 2.59
CA LEU A 129 17.61 -4.46 3.58
C LEU A 129 17.45 -5.98 3.74
N MET A 130 17.43 -6.72 2.63
CA MET A 130 17.37 -8.19 2.66
C MET A 130 18.58 -8.80 3.36
N MET A 131 19.79 -8.28 3.11
CA MET A 131 21.01 -8.73 3.78
C MET A 131 20.97 -8.48 5.29
N ASN A 132 20.35 -7.39 5.74
CA ASN A 132 20.18 -7.15 7.17
C ASN A 132 19.23 -8.19 7.80
N ILE A 133 18.18 -8.60 7.09
CA ILE A 133 17.29 -9.69 7.52
C ILE A 133 18.06 -11.02 7.58
N LEU A 134 18.88 -11.33 6.58
CA LEU A 134 19.70 -12.55 6.54
C LEU A 134 20.79 -12.59 7.61
N LYS A 135 21.25 -11.44 8.09
CA LYS A 135 22.20 -11.33 9.20
C LYS A 135 21.53 -11.36 10.57
N SER A 136 20.23 -11.57 10.65
CA SER A 136 19.53 -11.69 11.93
C SER A 136 20.05 -12.90 12.73
N PRO A 137 20.02 -12.84 14.08
CA PRO A 137 20.43 -13.97 14.91
C PRO A 137 19.65 -15.27 14.67
N GLU A 138 18.39 -15.16 14.24
CA GLU A 138 17.53 -16.30 13.90
C GLU A 138 18.06 -17.03 12.66
N MET A 139 18.36 -16.29 11.58
CA MET A 139 19.01 -16.86 10.41
C MET A 139 20.41 -17.41 10.73
N GLY A 140 21.13 -16.78 11.66
CA GLY A 140 22.41 -17.30 12.16
C GLY A 140 22.28 -18.68 12.81
N LYS A 141 21.20 -18.95 13.56
CA LYS A 141 20.93 -20.27 14.14
C LYS A 141 20.64 -21.31 13.07
N GLU A 142 19.79 -20.98 12.10
CA GLU A 142 19.48 -21.89 10.97
C GLU A 142 20.74 -22.23 10.15
N VAL A 143 21.61 -21.26 9.92
CA VAL A 143 22.91 -21.49 9.26
C VAL A 143 23.82 -22.38 10.11
N LEU A 144 23.84 -22.19 11.43
CA LEU A 144 24.61 -23.04 12.34
C LEU A 144 24.08 -24.48 12.36
N ASP A 145 22.77 -24.66 12.38
CA ASP A 145 22.13 -25.97 12.35
C ASP A 145 22.40 -26.67 11.00
N LEU A 146 22.33 -25.93 9.90
CA LEU A 146 22.73 -26.43 8.58
C LEU A 146 24.22 -26.81 8.53
N SER A 147 25.10 -26.03 9.17
CA SER A 147 26.52 -26.37 9.25
C SER A 147 26.79 -27.64 10.07
N ASN A 148 25.90 -27.95 11.02
CA ASN A 148 25.95 -29.19 11.79
C ASN A 148 25.34 -30.39 11.05
N SER A 149 24.68 -30.17 9.91
CA SER A 149 24.07 -31.24 9.13
C SER A 149 25.10 -32.28 8.67
N PRO A 150 24.72 -33.58 8.58
CA PRO A 150 25.61 -34.63 8.07
C PRO A 150 26.17 -34.33 6.68
N GLN A 151 25.40 -33.67 5.83
CA GLN A 151 25.79 -33.28 4.47
C GLN A 151 26.92 -32.24 4.52
N TYR A 152 26.76 -31.18 5.31
CA TYR A 152 27.80 -30.16 5.45
C TYR A 152 29.06 -30.74 6.10
N ARG A 153 28.91 -31.56 7.15
CA ARG A 153 30.03 -32.26 7.79
C ARG A 153 30.82 -33.15 6.83
N LYS A 154 30.16 -33.78 5.85
CA LYS A 154 30.83 -34.59 4.82
C LYS A 154 31.73 -33.72 3.93
N GLU A 155 31.23 -32.58 3.47
CA GLU A 155 32.03 -31.63 2.68
C GLU A 155 33.17 -31.03 3.51
N VAL A 156 32.91 -30.66 4.77
CA VAL A 156 33.97 -30.20 5.70
C VAL A 156 35.04 -31.27 5.88
N LYS A 157 34.66 -32.54 6.07
CA LYS A 157 35.61 -33.65 6.18
C LYS A 157 36.44 -33.80 4.91
N LYS A 158 35.82 -33.68 3.73
CA LYS A 158 36.52 -33.74 2.44
C LYS A 158 37.55 -32.60 2.31
N ILE A 159 37.13 -31.36 2.58
CA ILE A 159 38.03 -30.19 2.57
C ILE A 159 39.18 -30.36 3.56
N MET A 160 38.90 -30.92 4.75
CA MET A 160 39.92 -31.16 5.77
C MET A 160 40.94 -32.21 5.30
N MET A 161 40.49 -33.29 4.65
CA MET A 161 41.39 -34.29 4.06
C MET A 161 42.24 -33.70 2.93
N GLU A 162 41.63 -32.92 2.02
CA GLU A 162 42.35 -32.21 0.95
C GLU A 162 43.37 -31.22 1.52
N THR A 163 43.05 -30.57 2.64
CA THR A 163 43.95 -29.66 3.35
C THR A 163 45.13 -30.42 3.95
N PHE A 164 44.90 -31.59 4.57
CA PHE A 164 46.00 -32.44 5.06
C PHE A 164 46.86 -33.02 3.93
N ASP A 165 46.30 -33.17 2.73
CA ASP A 165 47.05 -33.63 1.57
C ASP A 165 47.90 -32.53 0.92
N SER A 166 47.68 -31.27 1.28
CA SER A 166 48.46 -30.13 0.82
C SER A 166 49.93 -30.28 1.21
N PRO A 167 50.89 -30.15 0.27
CA PRO A 167 52.32 -30.23 0.56
C PRO A 167 52.78 -29.26 1.65
N LEU A 168 52.19 -28.06 1.71
CA LEU A 168 52.49 -27.06 2.73
C LEU A 168 52.10 -27.55 4.13
N VAL A 169 50.90 -28.11 4.26
CA VAL A 169 50.37 -28.61 5.53
C VAL A 169 51.11 -29.87 5.95
N ARG A 170 51.43 -30.77 5.02
CA ARG A 170 52.26 -31.96 5.31
C ARG A 170 53.65 -31.60 5.81
N ALA A 171 54.29 -30.59 5.21
CA ALA A 171 55.59 -30.09 5.64
C ALA A 171 55.51 -29.50 7.06
N GLN A 172 54.50 -28.65 7.33
CA GLN A 172 54.27 -28.09 8.66
C GLN A 172 53.97 -29.17 9.71
N LEU A 173 53.17 -30.18 9.36
CA LEU A 173 52.85 -31.30 10.24
C LEU A 173 54.10 -32.15 10.52
N SER A 174 54.93 -32.38 9.51
CA SER A 174 56.19 -33.13 9.66
C SER A 174 57.17 -32.37 10.55
N GLU A 175 57.30 -31.05 10.38
CA GLU A 175 58.13 -30.20 11.24
C GLU A 175 57.62 -30.18 12.69
N MET A 176 56.30 -30.10 12.89
CA MET A 176 55.68 -30.14 14.21
C MET A 176 55.91 -31.50 14.90
N LEU A 177 55.78 -32.60 14.17
CA LEU A 177 56.06 -33.95 14.67
C LEU A 177 57.55 -34.12 15.04
N GLN A 178 58.46 -33.58 14.23
CA GLN A 178 59.89 -33.60 14.52
C GLN A 178 60.23 -32.80 15.77
N LYS A 179 59.62 -31.63 15.95
CA LYS A 179 59.77 -30.80 17.17
C LYS A 179 59.23 -31.52 18.41
N ALA A 180 58.02 -32.06 18.34
CA ALA A 180 57.43 -32.81 19.45
C ALA A 180 58.26 -34.04 19.85
N ALA A 181 58.80 -34.77 18.86
CA ALA A 181 59.69 -35.90 19.12
C ALA A 181 61.02 -35.46 19.78
N HIS A 182 61.60 -34.33 19.36
CA HIS A 182 62.78 -33.77 20.03
C HIS A 182 62.46 -33.33 21.46
N ASP A 183 61.34 -32.65 21.68
CA ASP A 183 60.91 -32.21 23.02
C ASP A 183 60.65 -33.40 23.97
N GLU A 184 60.08 -34.50 23.48
CA GLU A 184 59.91 -35.73 24.28
C GLU A 184 61.25 -36.42 24.57
N ILE A 185 62.19 -36.42 23.62
CA ILE A 185 63.54 -36.96 23.83
C ILE A 185 64.29 -36.11 24.84
N ASP A 186 64.20 -34.78 24.76
CA ASP A 186 64.83 -33.86 25.71
C ASP A 186 64.19 -33.95 27.10
N GLN A 187 62.86 -34.10 27.19
CA GLN A 187 62.18 -34.34 28.48
C GLN A 187 62.51 -35.72 29.08
N SER A 188 62.67 -36.75 28.25
CA SER A 188 63.02 -38.10 28.71
C SER A 188 64.52 -38.22 29.07
N ALA A 189 65.40 -37.48 28.41
CA ALA A 189 66.80 -37.30 28.79
C ALA A 189 66.93 -36.51 30.10
N SER A 190 66.11 -35.48 30.29
CA SER A 190 66.01 -34.72 31.55
C SER A 190 65.51 -35.57 32.72
N LYS A 191 64.56 -36.50 32.49
CA LYS A 191 64.09 -37.45 33.52
C LYS A 191 65.05 -38.62 33.78
N LYS A 192 65.81 -39.10 32.79
CA LYS A 192 66.87 -40.11 32.99
C LYS A 192 68.13 -39.56 33.66
N GLY A 193 68.36 -38.24 33.63
CA GLY A 193 69.46 -37.58 34.33
C GLY A 193 69.32 -37.48 35.85
N SER A 194 68.13 -37.73 36.41
CA SER A 194 67.86 -37.60 37.87
C SER A 194 67.85 -38.93 38.65
N GLN A 195 68.32 -40.02 38.05
CA GLN A 195 68.38 -41.33 38.70
C GLN A 195 69.74 -42.03 38.58
N GLY A 196 70.82 -41.25 38.41
CA GLY A 196 72.18 -41.76 38.20
C GLY A 196 73.27 -41.20 39.14
N GLN A 197 72.95 -40.32 40.09
CA GLN A 197 73.92 -39.77 41.06
C GLN A 197 73.57 -40.17 42.49
N GLN A 198 73.69 -41.46 42.80
CA GLN A 198 73.73 -41.93 44.19
C GLN A 198 74.66 -43.15 44.33
N GLN A 199 75.90 -43.03 43.87
CA GLN A 199 76.98 -43.90 44.34
C GLN A 199 78.35 -43.36 43.93
N GLN A 200 79.00 -42.65 44.85
CA GLN A 200 80.43 -42.78 45.19
C GLN A 200 80.87 -41.54 45.97
N GLY A 201 81.21 -41.75 47.24
CA GLY A 201 81.76 -40.69 48.08
C GLY A 201 81.61 -40.94 49.58
N GLN A 202 81.80 -42.17 50.06
CA GLN A 202 81.94 -42.40 51.49
C GLN A 202 83.03 -43.43 51.76
N GLN A 203 84.28 -42.98 51.67
CA GLN A 203 85.33 -43.55 52.50
C GLN A 203 86.43 -42.51 52.77
N GLN A 204 86.68 -42.35 54.08
CA GLN A 204 87.95 -41.98 54.72
C GLN A 204 88.15 -40.51 55.14
N GLY A 205 88.32 -40.33 56.46
CA GLY A 205 89.06 -39.21 57.04
C GLY A 205 88.38 -38.56 58.23
N GLY A 206 88.56 -39.12 59.43
CA GLY A 206 88.09 -38.52 60.69
C GLY A 206 88.99 -37.39 61.19
N GLY A 207 88.52 -36.65 62.21
CA GLY A 207 89.35 -35.75 63.01
C GLY A 207 88.61 -34.58 63.67
N GLN A 208 88.43 -34.70 65.00
CA GLN A 208 88.51 -33.61 66.00
C GLN A 208 87.74 -32.30 65.78
N GLN A 209 86.66 -32.09 66.55
CA GLN A 209 86.63 -31.35 67.83
C GLN A 209 85.20 -31.33 68.38
#